data_AF-A0A957L566-F1
#
_entry.id   AF-A0A957L566-F1
#
_cell.length_a   1.000
_cell.length_b   1.000
_cell.length_c   1.000
_cell.angle_alpha   90.00
_cell.angle_beta   90.00
_cell.angle_gamma   90.00
#
_symmetry.space_group_name_H-M   'P 1'
#
loop_
_entity.id
_entity.type
_entity.pdbx_description
1 polymer ?
#
loop_
_entity_poly.entity_id
_entity_poly.type
_entity_poly.pdbx_seq_one_letter_code
_entity_poly.pdbx_strand_id
1 'polypeptide(L)' 'MAVISMKALLETGVHFGHRTRRWNPKMKSFIFTERNGIHILDLQQTLAMMLEVYDLVRDTVAEG' A
#
# COMPACT_ATOMS: atom_id res chain seq x y z
N MET A 1 -10.09 8.48 11.63
CA MET A 1 -9.69 7.38 12.54
C MET A 1 -9.07 6.32 11.64
N ALA A 2 -7.75 6.09 11.71
CA ALA A 2 -7.12 5.09 10.85
C ALA A 2 -7.59 3.69 11.30
N VAL A 3 -8.42 3.05 10.48
CA VAL A 3 -9.05 1.75 10.80
C VAL A 3 -8.00 0.63 10.98
N ILE A 4 -6.79 0.82 10.46
CA ILE A 4 -5.74 -0.22 10.41
C ILE A 4 -4.38 0.36 10.84
N SER A 5 -3.64 -0.39 11.66
CA SER A 5 -2.29 -0.03 12.10
C SER A 5 -1.21 -0.52 11.13
N MET A 6 -0.06 0.15 11.09
CA MET A 6 1.10 -0.28 10.29
C MET A 6 1.56 -1.70 10.65
N LYS A 7 1.48 -2.04 11.94
CA LYS A 7 1.83 -3.37 12.44
C LYS A 7 0.95 -4.46 11.82
N ALA A 8 -0.36 -4.22 11.71
CA ALA A 8 -1.27 -5.16 11.08
C ALA A 8 -0.95 -5.39 9.59
N LEU A 9 -0.58 -4.33 8.86
CA LEU A 9 -0.14 -4.45 7.46
C LEU A 9 1.18 -5.22 7.31
N LEU A 10 2.07 -5.09 8.30
CA LEU A 10 3.33 -5.83 8.31
C LEU A 10 3.09 -7.32 8.56
N GLU A 11 2.30 -7.66 9.59
CA GLU A 11 2.01 -9.04 9.99
C GLU A 11 1.21 -9.82 8.94
N THR A 12 0.33 -9.15 8.21
CA THR A 12 -0.44 -9.75 7.11
C THR A 12 0.36 -9.93 5.82
N GLY A 13 1.56 -9.32 5.72
CA GLY A 13 2.44 -9.49 4.57
C GLY A 13 2.01 -8.70 3.32
N VAL A 14 1.14 -7.70 3.44
CA VAL A 14 0.65 -6.93 2.26
C VAL A 14 1.71 -6.05 1.60
N HIS A 15 2.87 -5.87 2.25
CA HIS A 15 4.01 -5.11 1.72
C HIS A 15 4.82 -5.89 0.68
N PHE A 16 4.58 -7.19 0.47
CA PHE A 16 5.28 -7.96 -0.54
C PHE A 16 4.68 -7.71 -1.93
N GLY A 17 5.51 -7.15 -2.82
CA GLY A 17 5.21 -6.96 -4.22
C GLY A 17 5.60 -8.17 -5.09
N HIS A 18 5.71 -7.92 -6.38
CA HIS A 18 6.15 -8.93 -7.35
C HIS A 18 7.67 -9.10 -7.36
N ARG A 19 8.13 -10.15 -8.04
CA ARG A 19 9.56 -10.34 -8.34
C ARG A 19 10.07 -9.22 -9.25
N THR A 20 11.33 -8.84 -9.11
CA THR A 20 12.01 -7.81 -9.92
C THR A 20 11.93 -8.00 -11.42
N ARG A 21 11.74 -9.23 -11.87
CA ARG A 21 11.63 -9.55 -13.30
C ARG A 21 10.24 -9.30 -13.87
N ARG A 22 9.21 -9.13 -13.03
CA ARG A 22 7.79 -8.97 -13.39
C ARG A 22 7.19 -7.78 -12.63
N TRP A 23 7.80 -6.61 -12.77
CA TRP A 23 7.32 -5.37 -12.17
C TRP A 23 7.01 -4.32 -13.23
N ASN A 24 6.16 -3.36 -12.88
CA ASN A 24 5.84 -2.22 -13.73
C ASN A 24 6.73 -1.02 -13.33
N PRO A 25 7.51 -0.41 -14.25
CA PRO A 25 8.37 0.74 -13.95
C PRO A 25 7.65 1.92 -13.28
N LYS A 26 6.35 2.11 -13.54
CA LYS A 26 5.53 3.15 -12.89
C LYS A 26 5.40 2.95 -11.38
N MET A 27 5.67 1.75 -10.86
CA MET A 27 5.62 1.46 -9.43
C MET A 27 6.85 1.95 -8.65
N LYS A 28 7.88 2.48 -9.33
CA LYS A 28 9.17 2.82 -8.71
C LYS A 28 9.04 3.72 -7.48
N SER A 29 8.13 4.70 -7.49
CA SER A 29 7.89 5.62 -6.36
C SER A 29 7.30 4.95 -5.12
N PHE A 30 6.59 3.83 -5.30
CA PHE A 30 5.92 3.08 -4.23
C PHE A 30 6.76 1.92 -3.67
N ILE A 31 7.90 1.62 -4.30
CA ILE A 31 8.79 0.55 -3.86
C ILE A 31 9.78 1.13 -2.86
N PHE A 32 9.75 0.60 -1.63
CA PHE A 32 10.68 0.96 -0.57
C PHE A 32 12.06 0.34 -0.80
N THR A 33 12.10 -0.97 -1.05
CA THR A 33 13.36 -1.68 -1.31
C THR A 33 13.13 -3.00 -2.04
N GLU A 34 14.18 -3.74 -2.30
CA GLU A 34 14.15 -5.11 -2.82
C GLU A 34 14.89 -6.03 -1.86
N ARG A 35 14.31 -7.20 -1.57
CA ARG A 35 14.98 -8.26 -0.80
C ARG A 35 14.72 -9.61 -1.46
N ASN A 36 15.79 -10.37 -1.70
CA ASN A 36 15.71 -11.69 -2.32
C ASN A 36 14.94 -11.71 -3.67
N GLY A 37 15.09 -10.64 -4.47
CA GLY A 37 14.41 -10.53 -5.76
C GLY A 37 12.92 -10.19 -5.68
N ILE A 38 12.39 -9.82 -4.50
CA ILE A 38 11.00 -9.39 -4.28
C ILE A 38 11.01 -7.90 -3.92
N HIS A 39 10.14 -7.11 -4.57
CA HIS A 39 9.93 -5.72 -4.19
C HIS A 39 9.14 -5.62 -2.89
N ILE A 40 9.60 -4.75 -2.00
CA ILE A 40 8.92 -4.39 -0.76
C ILE A 40 8.29 -3.01 -0.98
N LEU A 41 6.99 -2.91 -0.77
CA LEU A 41 6.21 -1.68 -0.92
C LEU A 41 6.32 -0.81 0.34
N ASP A 42 6.23 0.50 0.14
CA ASP A 42 6.24 1.47 1.23
C ASP A 42 4.88 1.52 1.95
N LEU A 43 4.85 0.99 3.17
CA LEU A 43 3.65 0.99 4.00
C LEU A 43 3.27 2.38 4.54
N GLN A 44 4.21 3.32 4.65
CA GLN A 44 3.87 4.68 5.08
C GLN A 44 3.07 5.40 4.00
N GLN A 45 3.54 5.32 2.76
CA GLN A 45 2.80 5.83 1.59
C GLN A 45 1.43 5.14 1.46
N THR A 46 1.39 3.82 1.64
CA THR A 46 0.14 3.04 1.61
C THR A 46 -0.87 3.52 2.66
N LEU A 47 -0.43 3.77 3.89
CA LEU A 47 -1.30 4.27 4.97
C LEU A 47 -1.85 5.67 4.67
N ALA A 48 -1.01 6.57 4.16
CA ALA A 48 -1.45 7.93 3.81
C ALA A 48 -2.52 7.91 2.70
N MET A 49 -2.25 7.20 1.60
CA MET A 49 -3.19 7.08 0.48
C MET A 49 -4.47 6.32 0.88
N MET A 50 -4.37 5.32 1.76
CA MET A 50 -5.54 4.58 2.24
C MET A 50 -6.51 5.49 3.01
N LEU A 51 -6.00 6.44 3.81
CA LEU A 51 -6.85 7.39 4.52
C LEU A 51 -7.62 8.31 3.57
N GLU A 52 -6.94 8.85 2.56
CA GLU A 52 -7.56 9.69 1.54
C GLU A 52 -8.66 8.94 0.77
N VAL A 53 -8.36 7.73 0.30
CA VAL A 53 -9.31 6.90 -0.43
C VAL A 53 -10.46 6.45 0.47
N TYR A 54 -10.21 6.18 1.75
CA TYR A 54 -11.25 5.81 2.71
C TYR A 54 -12.29 6.93 2.86
N ASP A 55 -11.83 8.17 3.03
CA ASP A 55 -12.73 9.32 3.14
C ASP A 55 -13.53 9.52 1.85
N LEU A 56 -12.88 9.42 0.68
CA LEU A 56 -13.56 9.48 -0.62
C LEU A 56 -14.66 8.41 -0.76
N VAL A 57 -14.36 7.16 -0.44
CA VAL A 57 -15.33 6.05 -0.55
C VAL A 57 -16.48 6.24 0.43
N ARG A 58 -16.18 6.66 1.67
CA ARG A 58 -17.21 6.96 2.67
C ARG A 58 -18.17 8.03 2.17
N ASP A 59 -17.64 9.13 1.66
CA ASP A 59 -18.42 10.29 1.25
C ASP A 59 -19.24 9.95 -0.01
N THR A 60 -18.64 9.26 -0.98
CA THR A 60 -19.33 8.77 -2.18
C THR A 60 -20.53 7.89 -1.83
N VAL A 61 -20.36 6.93 -0.91
CA VAL A 61 -21.45 6.03 -0.47
C VAL A 61 -22.51 6.77 0.34
N ALA A 62 -22.12 7.83 1.06
CA ALA A 62 -23.06 8.66 1.80
C ALA A 62 -23.94 9.54 0.89
N GLU A 63 -23.45 9.88 -0.30
CA GLU A 63 -24.16 10.71 -1.29
C GLU A 63 -25.18 9.93 -2.15
N GLY A 64 -25.07 8.60 -2.23
CA GLY A 64 -26.03 7.69 -2.90
C GLY A 64 -25.58 7.18 -4.25
#